data_AF-A0A9P1BDX1-F1
#
_entry.id   AF-A0A9P1BDX1-F1
#
_cell.length_a   1.000
_cell.length_b   1.000
_cell.length_c   1.000
_cell.angle_alpha   90.00
_cell.angle_beta   90.00
_cell.angle_gamma   90.00
#
_symmetry.space_group_name_H-M   'P 1'
#
loop_
_entity.id
_entity.type
_entity.pdbx_description
1 polymer ?
#
loop_
_entity_poly.entity_id
_entity_poly.type
_entity_poly.pdbx_seq_one_letter_code
_entity_poly.pdbx_strand_id
1 'polypeptide(L)'
;MFFKLKLLKFTPLWAMISFWFGLHLLLLFIIAPRFFQPGSEDLRVIRHNVQLVPRLPDPTLLTAVLVKPDEYVKKGTPLFEFDKSVYQYRVDNAKAQVAAAEQHVLVLKANLEAVSQQVAQAKANEQFAQRQVTRYEAMAKEGAGSQQDLQQWQDQLVVNQADIQVALANEKKAKLEYEAQIDGVNTKVAEAKSVLQEQEYYLGQTTIHAPADGYITNLQARPGLVVGGRRIGAIASFICEEEPYILATFFQSHLMYVKEGQPVEIALDTYPGQIFEGEVEAVWKAAGQGQMMPMGMLPTFEEPLPKGRFPVKIRIKDPDPLLAAGVQGAVAIYTGEGNSFSILRRIEIRSYSYGNYLYPMPNVMAAIAALIAGVLVVVTVAIHLFTLRGLSKFIRRLKNTPVLAMGFSMVAAIAVHLFEIFIFAIVLMGMSFEDRFGSLTGKVDDSLRDYFYYSALAYTSLGFGDVSPQGSLRSVAAVEAITGLVLIAWTASFAFLAMQELWGEKDSQN
;
A
#
# COMPACT_ATOMS: atom_id res chain seq x y z
N MET A 1 -17.66 51.72 12.21
CA MET A 1 -17.44 52.64 13.35
C MET A 1 -16.57 53.85 12.95
N PHE A 2 -15.38 53.63 12.36
CA PHE A 2 -14.44 54.70 11.96
C PHE A 2 -14.97 55.72 10.92
N PHE A 3 -15.79 55.31 9.96
CA PHE A 3 -16.36 56.22 8.94
C PHE A 3 -17.47 57.14 9.48
N LYS A 4 -18.21 56.71 10.52
CA LYS A 4 -19.19 57.57 11.22
C LYS A 4 -18.52 58.63 12.09
N LEU A 5 -17.29 58.39 12.53
CA LEU A 5 -16.50 59.29 13.38
C LEU A 5 -15.62 60.28 12.58
N LYS A 6 -15.72 60.32 11.24
CA LYS A 6 -14.92 61.17 10.32
C LYS A 6 -13.39 61.05 10.46
N LEU A 7 -12.88 60.00 11.12
CA LEU A 7 -11.43 59.80 11.35
C LEU A 7 -10.68 59.36 10.08
N LEU A 8 -11.38 58.77 9.09
CA LEU A 8 -10.81 58.30 7.82
C LEU A 8 -11.76 58.62 6.66
N LYS A 9 -11.25 59.28 5.60
CA LYS A 9 -11.99 59.49 4.34
C LYS A 9 -11.84 58.23 3.47
N PHE A 10 -12.96 57.68 2.97
CA PHE A 10 -12.95 56.52 2.07
C PHE A 10 -12.41 56.92 0.70
N THR A 11 -11.08 57.00 0.59
CA THR A 11 -10.39 57.17 -0.68
C THR A 11 -10.15 55.80 -1.32
N PRO A 12 -9.94 55.73 -2.65
CA PRO A 12 -9.61 54.47 -3.33
C PRO A 12 -8.42 53.72 -2.69
N LEU A 13 -7.46 54.46 -2.12
CA LEU A 13 -6.34 53.92 -1.36
C LEU A 13 -6.79 53.17 -0.09
N TRP A 14 -7.70 53.74 0.70
CA TRP A 14 -8.24 53.08 1.90
C TRP A 14 -9.16 51.91 1.58
N ALA A 15 -9.89 51.96 0.46
CA ALA A 15 -10.65 50.82 -0.05
C ALA A 15 -9.73 49.65 -0.40
N MET A 16 -8.62 49.92 -1.10
CA MET A 16 -7.60 48.92 -1.45
C MET A 16 -6.92 48.34 -0.20
N ILE A 17 -6.48 49.17 0.74
CA ILE A 17 -5.84 48.71 1.99
C ILE A 17 -6.81 47.85 2.81
N SER A 18 -8.06 48.29 2.95
CA SER A 18 -9.07 47.53 3.71
C SER A 18 -9.41 46.21 3.05
N PHE A 19 -9.48 46.17 1.71
CA PHE A 19 -9.66 44.94 0.94
C PHE A 19 -8.51 43.96 1.18
N TRP A 20 -7.26 44.39 1.02
CA TRP A 20 -6.10 43.53 1.23
C TRP A 20 -5.95 43.09 2.68
N PHE A 21 -6.24 43.97 3.64
CA PHE A 21 -6.24 43.60 5.06
C PHE A 21 -7.31 42.55 5.35
N GLY A 22 -8.54 42.75 4.85
CA GLY A 22 -9.61 41.76 4.96
C GLY A 22 -9.26 40.44 4.29
N LEU A 23 -8.66 40.48 3.10
CA LEU A 23 -8.19 39.30 2.37
C LEU A 23 -7.09 38.56 3.14
N HIS A 24 -6.09 39.26 3.68
CA HIS A 24 -5.03 38.64 4.48
C HIS A 24 -5.57 38.00 5.76
N LEU A 25 -6.49 38.69 6.43
CA LEU A 25 -7.14 38.17 7.63
C LEU A 25 -7.95 36.91 7.28
N LEU A 26 -8.72 36.93 6.19
CA LEU A 26 -9.44 35.76 5.69
C LEU A 26 -8.48 34.62 5.32
N LEU A 27 -7.39 34.88 4.60
CA LEU A 27 -6.39 33.88 4.26
C LEU A 27 -5.75 33.27 5.52
N LEU A 28 -5.47 34.07 6.55
CA LEU A 28 -4.96 33.58 7.83
C LEU A 28 -5.95 32.61 8.47
N PHE A 29 -7.24 32.92 8.49
CA PHE A 29 -8.27 32.04 9.05
C PHE A 29 -8.53 30.78 8.20
N ILE A 30 -8.16 30.75 6.92
CA ILE A 30 -8.24 29.56 6.07
C ILE A 30 -6.97 28.70 6.18
N ILE A 31 -5.80 29.34 6.23
CA ILE A 31 -4.51 28.67 6.15
C ILE A 31 -4.05 28.19 7.54
N ALA A 32 -4.20 29.01 8.59
CA ALA A 32 -3.69 28.69 9.92
C ALA A 32 -4.28 27.39 10.51
N PRO A 33 -5.60 27.11 10.41
CA PRO A 33 -6.16 25.85 10.89
C PRO A 33 -5.52 24.62 10.25
N ARG A 34 -5.01 24.70 9.02
CA ARG A 34 -4.36 23.56 8.34
C ARG A 34 -3.09 23.08 9.04
N PHE A 35 -2.41 23.97 9.77
CA PHE A 35 -1.20 23.65 10.52
C PHE A 35 -1.49 23.35 11.98
N PHE A 36 -2.30 24.18 12.64
CA PHE A 36 -2.57 24.07 14.07
C PHE A 36 -3.65 23.06 14.42
N GLN A 37 -4.60 22.83 13.52
CA GLN A 37 -5.75 21.94 13.72
C GLN A 37 -5.92 21.09 12.46
N PRO A 38 -4.92 20.28 12.08
CA PRO A 38 -4.92 19.61 10.78
C PRO A 38 -6.09 18.62 10.67
N GLY A 39 -6.67 18.54 9.48
CA GLY A 39 -7.80 17.68 9.18
C GLY A 39 -7.63 17.07 7.80
N SER A 40 -8.32 15.96 7.60
CA SER A 40 -8.29 15.19 6.36
C SER A 40 -9.64 14.57 6.11
N GLU A 41 -10.06 14.56 4.85
CA GLU A 41 -11.24 13.84 4.34
C GLU A 41 -10.85 12.50 3.69
N ASP A 42 -9.58 12.09 3.78
CA ASP A 42 -9.13 10.75 3.37
C ASP A 42 -8.81 9.93 4.61
N LEU A 43 -9.88 9.41 5.20
CA LEU A 43 -9.87 8.49 6.31
C LEU A 43 -10.41 7.14 5.85
N ARG A 44 -9.80 6.04 6.32
CA ARG A 44 -10.29 4.68 6.09
C ARG A 44 -10.25 3.85 7.36
N VAL A 45 -11.31 3.10 7.61
CA VAL A 45 -11.31 2.05 8.61
C VAL A 45 -10.54 0.84 8.07
N ILE A 46 -9.52 0.42 8.79
CA ILE A 46 -8.69 -0.74 8.45
C ILE A 46 -8.94 -1.85 9.47
N ARG A 47 -9.07 -3.07 8.98
CA ARG A 47 -9.05 -4.30 9.77
C ARG A 47 -7.93 -5.19 9.29
N HIS A 48 -7.37 -5.98 10.19
CA HIS A 48 -6.36 -6.96 9.83
C HIS A 48 -6.98 -8.02 8.91
N ASN A 49 -6.34 -8.24 7.76
CA ASN A 49 -6.72 -9.26 6.81
C ASN A 49 -5.60 -10.29 6.62
N VAL A 50 -5.97 -11.56 6.68
CA VAL A 50 -5.08 -12.69 6.40
C VAL A 50 -5.50 -13.30 5.07
N GLN A 51 -4.58 -13.32 4.12
CA GLN A 51 -4.76 -14.01 2.86
C GLN A 51 -4.66 -15.53 3.09
N LEU A 52 -5.73 -16.27 2.80
CA LEU A 52 -5.75 -17.73 2.93
C LEU A 52 -5.13 -18.36 1.70
N VAL A 53 -3.92 -18.89 1.87
CA VAL A 53 -3.11 -19.49 0.80
C VAL A 53 -2.84 -20.96 1.13
N PRO A 54 -3.31 -21.92 0.31
CA PRO A 54 -2.97 -23.33 0.44
C PRO A 54 -1.46 -23.55 0.27
N ARG A 55 -0.85 -24.34 1.16
CA ARG A 55 0.59 -24.67 1.13
C ARG A 55 0.83 -26.08 0.59
N LEU A 56 0.30 -26.34 -0.60
CA LEU A 56 0.36 -27.65 -1.26
C LEU A 56 1.38 -27.64 -2.41
N PRO A 57 2.28 -28.64 -2.48
CA PRO A 57 3.32 -28.69 -3.51
C PRO A 57 2.74 -28.98 -4.90
N ASP A 58 1.70 -29.82 -4.96
CA ASP A 58 1.12 -30.30 -6.22
C ASP A 58 -0.27 -29.67 -6.47
N PRO A 59 -0.69 -29.55 -7.75
CA PRO A 59 -2.07 -29.24 -8.09
C PRO A 59 -3.04 -30.20 -7.40
N THR A 60 -3.86 -29.67 -6.49
CA THR A 60 -4.77 -30.40 -5.62
C THR A 60 -6.16 -29.81 -5.71
N LEU A 61 -7.17 -30.65 -5.86
CA LEU A 61 -8.56 -30.25 -5.97
C LEU A 61 -9.13 -29.82 -4.61
N LEU A 62 -9.85 -28.70 -4.57
CA LEU A 62 -10.70 -28.31 -3.47
C LEU A 62 -11.98 -29.16 -3.51
N THR A 63 -12.20 -29.98 -2.50
CA THR A 63 -13.33 -30.91 -2.41
C THR A 63 -14.51 -30.34 -1.63
N ALA A 64 -14.25 -29.52 -0.61
CA ALA A 64 -15.29 -28.88 0.19
C ALA A 64 -14.92 -27.47 0.65
N VAL A 65 -15.97 -26.64 0.78
CA VAL A 65 -15.93 -25.33 1.42
C VAL A 65 -16.85 -25.44 2.64
N LEU A 66 -16.29 -25.34 3.84
CA LEU A 66 -16.93 -25.72 5.10
C LEU A 66 -17.55 -24.54 5.86
N VAL A 67 -17.55 -23.36 5.25
CA VAL A 67 -17.93 -22.08 5.86
C VAL A 67 -18.70 -21.24 4.85
N LYS A 68 -19.63 -20.41 5.33
CA LYS A 68 -20.38 -19.46 4.50
C LYS A 68 -19.69 -18.08 4.47
N PRO A 69 -19.95 -17.27 3.43
CA PRO A 69 -19.50 -15.88 3.44
C PRO A 69 -20.06 -15.15 4.67
N ASP A 70 -19.22 -14.29 5.27
CA ASP A 70 -19.56 -13.46 6.43
C ASP A 70 -19.99 -14.22 7.70
N GLU A 71 -19.73 -15.54 7.73
CA GLU A 71 -19.92 -16.37 8.91
C GLU A 71 -18.77 -16.19 9.90
N TYR A 72 -19.10 -15.96 11.17
CA TYR A 72 -18.13 -15.88 12.25
C TYR A 72 -17.57 -17.27 12.58
N VAL A 73 -16.25 -17.39 12.63
CA VAL A 73 -15.52 -18.62 12.94
C VAL A 73 -14.42 -18.36 13.95
N LYS A 74 -14.20 -19.34 14.83
CA LYS A 74 -13.10 -19.32 15.80
C LYS A 74 -11.81 -19.83 15.19
N LYS A 75 -10.68 -19.38 15.72
CA LYS A 75 -9.35 -19.89 15.38
C LYS A 75 -9.32 -21.43 15.42
N GLY A 76 -8.75 -22.03 14.38
CA GLY A 76 -8.67 -23.48 14.24
C GLY A 76 -9.92 -24.14 13.65
N THR A 77 -10.99 -23.41 13.36
CA THR A 77 -12.16 -23.96 12.65
C THR A 77 -11.76 -24.33 11.22
N PRO A 78 -12.07 -25.53 10.71
CA PRO A 78 -11.76 -25.92 9.34
C PRO A 78 -12.62 -25.12 8.34
N LEU A 79 -11.98 -24.59 7.29
CA LEU A 79 -12.59 -23.69 6.31
C LEU A 79 -12.68 -24.31 4.92
N PHE A 80 -11.59 -24.97 4.50
CA PHE A 80 -11.46 -25.57 3.18
C PHE A 80 -10.85 -26.95 3.30
N GLU A 81 -11.36 -27.89 2.52
CA GLU A 81 -10.84 -29.25 2.43
C GLU A 81 -10.42 -29.55 1.00
N PHE A 82 -9.20 -30.07 0.86
CA PHE A 82 -8.60 -30.48 -0.40
C PHE A 82 -8.55 -32.01 -0.48
N ASP A 83 -8.42 -32.54 -1.70
CA ASP A 83 -8.23 -33.97 -1.93
C ASP A 83 -6.98 -34.49 -1.20
N LYS A 84 -7.20 -35.39 -0.25
CA LYS A 84 -6.19 -35.95 0.64
C LYS A 84 -5.53 -37.20 0.06
N SER A 85 -6.10 -37.78 -0.98
CA SER A 85 -5.76 -39.14 -1.44
C SER A 85 -4.27 -39.29 -1.76
N VAL A 86 -3.73 -38.38 -2.58
CA VAL A 86 -2.31 -38.39 -2.97
C VAL A 86 -1.39 -38.20 -1.76
N TYR A 87 -1.75 -37.32 -0.82
CA TYR A 87 -0.97 -37.05 0.38
C TYR A 87 -1.03 -38.22 1.37
N GLN A 88 -2.17 -38.88 1.49
CA GLN A 88 -2.31 -40.08 2.32
C GLN A 88 -1.43 -41.22 1.78
N TYR A 89 -1.43 -41.45 0.46
CA TYR A 89 -0.55 -42.46 -0.14
C TYR A 89 0.94 -42.16 0.10
N ARG A 90 1.33 -40.88 0.10
CA ARG A 90 2.71 -40.48 0.42
C ARG A 90 3.06 -40.74 1.88
N VAL A 91 2.15 -40.44 2.81
CA VAL A 91 2.32 -40.78 4.23
C VAL A 91 2.44 -42.30 4.41
N ASP A 92 1.58 -43.08 3.76
CA ASP A 92 1.61 -44.54 3.87
C ASP A 92 2.91 -45.13 3.31
N ASN A 93 3.40 -44.61 2.18
CA ASN A 93 4.70 -44.98 1.62
C ASN A 93 5.87 -44.59 2.54
N ALA A 94 5.84 -43.40 3.14
CA ALA A 94 6.87 -42.96 4.07
C ALA A 94 6.86 -43.78 5.37
N LYS A 95 5.69 -44.18 5.88
CA LYS A 95 5.56 -45.13 6.99
C LYS A 95 6.19 -46.48 6.67
N ALA A 96 5.97 -46.99 5.45
CA ALA A 96 6.61 -48.23 5.01
C ALA A 96 8.14 -48.10 4.95
N GLN A 97 8.67 -46.94 4.53
CA GLN A 97 10.12 -46.67 4.56
C GLN A 97 10.69 -46.62 5.98
N VAL A 98 9.98 -46.03 6.94
CA VAL A 98 10.37 -46.06 8.35
C VAL A 98 10.44 -47.50 8.85
N ALA A 99 9.40 -48.32 8.59
CA ALA A 99 9.39 -49.72 8.98
C ALA A 99 10.54 -50.53 8.34
N ALA A 100 10.83 -50.27 7.05
CA ALA A 100 11.97 -50.90 6.36
C ALA A 100 13.32 -50.49 6.96
N ALA A 101 13.49 -49.21 7.31
CA ALA A 101 14.70 -48.71 7.96
C ALA A 101 14.87 -49.28 9.38
N GLU A 102 13.79 -49.39 10.15
CA GLU A 102 13.81 -50.00 11.49
C GLU A 102 14.17 -51.49 11.41
N GLN A 103 13.63 -52.21 10.43
CA GLN A 103 14.01 -53.60 10.16
C GLN A 103 15.48 -53.72 9.75
N HIS A 104 16.00 -52.78 8.98
CA HIS A 104 17.41 -52.75 8.62
C HIS A 104 18.31 -52.62 9.85
N VAL A 105 17.92 -51.86 10.88
CA VAL A 105 18.68 -51.77 12.15
C VAL A 105 18.77 -53.14 12.84
N LEU A 106 17.70 -53.93 12.80
CA LEU A 106 17.72 -55.31 13.33
C LEU A 106 18.67 -56.21 12.53
N VAL A 107 18.72 -56.05 11.21
CA VAL A 107 19.70 -56.75 10.35
C VAL A 107 21.13 -56.33 10.68
N LEU A 108 21.39 -55.04 10.90
CA LEU A 108 22.71 -54.55 11.31
C LEU A 108 23.14 -55.13 12.65
N LYS A 109 22.20 -55.21 13.62
CA LYS A 109 22.45 -55.83 14.92
C LYS A 109 22.80 -57.31 14.78
N ALA A 110 22.01 -58.06 14.02
CA ALA A 110 22.26 -59.49 13.78
C ALA A 110 23.60 -59.73 13.05
N ASN A 111 23.95 -58.85 12.10
CA ASN A 111 25.25 -58.90 11.42
C ASN A 111 26.41 -58.60 12.37
N LEU A 112 26.29 -57.59 13.23
CA LEU A 112 27.28 -57.30 14.27
C LEU A 112 27.48 -58.51 15.19
N GLU A 113 26.39 -59.12 15.67
CA GLU A 113 26.45 -60.34 16.50
C GLU A 113 27.16 -61.49 15.77
N ALA A 114 26.86 -61.71 14.48
CA ALA A 114 27.51 -62.76 13.68
C ALA A 114 29.02 -62.52 13.50
N VAL A 115 29.44 -61.28 13.22
CA VAL A 115 30.87 -60.95 13.06
C VAL A 115 31.59 -60.99 14.42
N SER A 116 30.95 -60.61 15.52
CA SER A 116 31.50 -60.81 16.87
C SER A 116 31.75 -62.29 17.20
N GLN A 117 30.89 -63.21 16.72
CA GLN A 117 31.15 -64.65 16.84
C GLN A 117 32.36 -65.11 16.01
N GLN A 118 32.60 -64.51 14.83
CA GLN A 118 33.80 -64.80 14.04
C GLN A 118 35.08 -64.37 14.78
N VAL A 119 35.06 -63.24 15.49
CA VAL A 119 36.17 -62.82 16.36
C VAL A 119 36.40 -63.85 17.48
N ALA A 120 35.33 -64.35 18.11
CA ALA A 120 35.43 -65.37 19.15
C ALA A 120 36.03 -66.69 18.60
N GLN A 121 35.62 -67.09 17.38
CA GLN A 121 36.17 -68.25 16.69
C GLN A 121 37.66 -68.07 16.36
N ALA A 122 38.05 -66.93 15.79
CA ALA A 122 39.45 -66.63 15.48
C ALA A 122 40.34 -66.66 16.73
N LYS A 123 39.86 -66.10 17.85
CA LYS A 123 40.54 -66.18 19.16
C LYS A 123 40.65 -67.61 19.68
N ALA A 124 39.61 -68.42 19.53
CA ALA A 124 39.65 -69.83 19.95
C ALA A 124 40.70 -70.63 19.15
N ASN A 125 40.81 -70.36 17.84
CA ASN A 125 41.82 -70.98 16.97
C ASN A 125 43.24 -70.54 17.32
N GLU A 126 43.46 -69.25 17.60
CA GLU A 126 44.74 -68.74 18.10
C GLU A 126 45.12 -69.43 19.42
N GLN A 127 44.21 -69.48 20.41
CA GLN A 127 44.48 -70.16 21.68
C GLN A 127 44.79 -71.64 21.50
N PHE A 128 44.12 -72.31 20.57
CA PHE A 128 44.45 -73.69 20.23
C PHE A 128 45.85 -73.81 19.65
N ALA A 129 46.20 -73.00 18.64
CA ALA A 129 47.54 -72.99 18.04
C ALA A 129 48.61 -72.66 19.09
N GLN A 130 48.36 -71.71 19.99
CA GLN A 130 49.25 -71.35 21.08
C GLN A 130 49.51 -72.54 22.01
N ARG A 131 48.46 -73.28 22.41
CA ARG A 131 48.62 -74.51 23.20
C ARG A 131 49.43 -75.58 22.45
N GLN A 132 49.27 -75.68 21.14
CA GLN A 132 50.07 -76.59 20.32
C GLN A 132 51.54 -76.17 20.31
N VAL A 133 51.84 -74.90 20.06
CA VAL A 133 53.21 -74.35 20.12
C VAL A 133 53.86 -74.69 21.46
N THR A 134 53.19 -74.38 22.59
CA THR A 134 53.73 -74.70 23.93
C THR A 134 53.99 -76.20 24.12
N ARG A 135 53.10 -77.06 23.63
CA ARG A 135 53.24 -78.52 23.74
C ARG A 135 54.42 -79.03 22.91
N TYR A 136 54.53 -78.62 21.65
CA TYR A 136 55.60 -79.06 20.75
C TYR A 136 56.95 -78.46 21.12
N GLU A 137 56.98 -77.25 21.70
CA GLU A 137 58.21 -76.65 22.25
C GLU A 137 58.76 -77.46 23.42
N ALA A 138 57.89 -77.93 24.33
CA ALA A 138 58.28 -78.81 25.42
C ALA A 138 58.79 -80.17 24.91
N MET A 139 58.08 -80.81 23.97
CA MET A 139 58.50 -82.09 23.38
C MET A 139 59.82 -82.00 22.62
N ALA A 140 60.06 -80.90 21.91
CA ALA A 140 61.32 -80.66 21.19
C ALA A 140 62.50 -80.49 22.15
N LYS A 141 62.30 -79.80 23.30
CA LYS A 141 63.32 -79.66 24.36
C LYS A 141 63.70 -80.99 25.01
N GLU A 142 62.77 -81.92 25.12
CA GLU A 142 62.97 -83.26 25.68
C GLU A 142 63.54 -84.28 24.65
N GLY A 143 63.75 -83.88 23.39
CA GLY A 143 64.29 -84.74 22.33
C GLY A 143 63.28 -85.72 21.72
N ALA A 144 62.00 -85.62 22.09
CA ALA A 144 60.93 -86.53 21.67
C ALA A 144 60.09 -86.00 20.49
N GLY A 145 60.29 -84.74 20.06
CA GLY A 145 59.50 -84.09 18.99
C GLY A 145 60.34 -83.53 17.83
N SER A 146 59.72 -83.40 16.65
CA SER A 146 60.34 -82.83 15.44
C SER A 146 60.40 -81.29 15.46
N GLN A 147 61.54 -80.71 15.07
CA GLN A 147 61.70 -79.25 14.85
C GLN A 147 60.73 -78.72 13.77
N GLN A 148 60.44 -79.52 12.75
CA GLN A 148 59.52 -79.16 11.67
C GLN A 148 58.08 -78.98 12.19
N ASP A 149 57.64 -79.83 13.13
CA ASP A 149 56.30 -79.75 13.70
C ASP A 149 56.15 -78.49 14.56
N LEU A 150 57.19 -78.15 15.34
CA LEU A 150 57.22 -76.91 16.12
C LEU A 150 57.11 -75.67 15.20
N GLN A 151 57.90 -75.63 14.12
CA GLN A 151 57.85 -74.53 13.15
C GLN A 151 56.47 -74.41 12.51
N GLN A 152 55.86 -75.52 12.10
CA GLN A 152 54.51 -75.52 11.51
C GLN A 152 53.46 -74.90 12.46
N TRP A 153 53.50 -75.22 13.76
CA TRP A 153 52.58 -74.64 14.73
C TRP A 153 52.87 -73.17 15.03
N GLN A 154 54.14 -72.75 14.98
CA GLN A 154 54.53 -71.35 15.09
C GLN A 154 54.00 -70.53 13.90
N ASP A 155 54.13 -71.04 12.68
CA ASP A 155 53.61 -70.39 11.48
C ASP A 155 52.06 -70.32 11.52
N GLN A 156 51.40 -71.39 11.97
CA GLN A 156 49.94 -71.40 12.15
C GLN A 156 49.47 -70.40 13.20
N LEU A 157 50.22 -70.21 14.29
CA LEU A 157 49.93 -69.20 15.30
C LEU A 157 49.99 -67.79 14.68
N VAL A 158 51.01 -67.49 13.87
CA VAL A 158 51.14 -66.20 13.18
C VAL A 158 49.97 -65.96 12.22
N VAL A 159 49.54 -66.99 11.47
CA VAL A 159 48.36 -66.90 10.60
C VAL A 159 47.09 -66.62 11.42
N ASN A 160 46.85 -67.35 12.51
CA ASN A 160 45.66 -67.15 13.35
C ASN A 160 45.66 -65.75 14.02
N GLN A 161 46.83 -65.22 14.36
CA GLN A 161 46.96 -63.85 14.86
C GLN A 161 46.58 -62.82 13.79
N ALA A 162 46.96 -63.04 12.52
CA ALA A 162 46.53 -62.18 11.41
C ALA A 162 45.01 -62.29 11.16
N ASP A 163 44.43 -63.49 11.24
CA ASP A 163 42.99 -63.72 11.09
C ASP A 163 42.17 -62.99 12.16
N ILE A 164 42.68 -62.90 13.39
CA ILE A 164 42.06 -62.07 14.44
C ILE A 164 41.99 -60.60 14.02
N GLN A 165 43.06 -60.05 13.43
CA GLN A 165 43.05 -58.65 12.99
C GLN A 165 42.02 -58.40 11.89
N VAL A 166 41.87 -59.33 10.95
CA VAL A 166 40.83 -59.27 9.91
C VAL A 166 39.44 -59.33 10.55
N ALA A 167 39.21 -60.27 11.48
CA ALA A 167 37.93 -60.40 12.16
C ALA A 167 37.58 -59.14 12.98
N LEU A 168 38.55 -58.57 13.70
CA LEU A 168 38.38 -57.32 14.46
C LEU A 168 38.08 -56.12 13.55
N ALA A 169 38.73 -56.03 12.38
CA ALA A 169 38.45 -54.98 11.41
C ALA A 169 37.01 -55.07 10.87
N ASN A 170 36.53 -56.28 10.58
CA ASN A 170 35.15 -56.53 10.16
C ASN A 170 34.15 -56.21 11.27
N GLU A 171 34.43 -56.61 12.52
CA GLU A 171 33.59 -56.29 13.68
C GLU A 171 33.49 -54.77 13.87
N LYS A 172 34.63 -54.07 13.82
CA LYS A 172 34.67 -52.61 13.92
C LYS A 172 33.84 -51.94 12.83
N LYS A 173 33.90 -52.43 11.58
CA LYS A 173 33.09 -51.92 10.47
C LYS A 173 31.60 -52.10 10.74
N ALA A 174 31.17 -53.31 11.12
CA ALA A 174 29.76 -53.59 11.43
C ALA A 174 29.26 -52.77 12.63
N LYS A 175 30.12 -52.57 13.63
CA LYS A 175 29.82 -51.77 14.81
C LYS A 175 29.61 -50.30 14.46
N LEU A 176 30.49 -49.71 13.65
CA LEU A 176 30.34 -48.33 13.18
C LEU A 176 29.04 -48.11 12.39
N GLU A 177 28.64 -49.10 11.59
CA GLU A 177 27.40 -49.02 10.81
C GLU A 177 26.15 -49.13 11.70
N TYR A 178 26.16 -50.03 12.69
CA TYR A 178 25.07 -50.18 13.64
C TYR A 178 24.93 -48.97 14.60
N GLU A 179 26.06 -48.49 15.12
CA GLU A 179 26.13 -47.34 16.05
C GLU A 179 26.03 -45.98 15.35
N ALA A 180 25.98 -45.94 14.01
CA ALA A 180 25.79 -44.71 13.26
C ALA A 180 24.42 -44.09 13.57
N GLN A 181 24.42 -43.06 14.41
CA GLN A 181 23.21 -42.41 14.91
C GLN A 181 23.26 -40.90 14.78
N ILE A 182 22.08 -40.30 14.61
CA ILE A 182 21.80 -38.87 14.73
C ILE A 182 20.66 -38.76 15.73
N ASP A 183 20.83 -37.90 16.75
CA ASP A 183 19.83 -37.67 17.81
C ASP A 183 19.34 -38.96 18.51
N GLY A 184 20.23 -39.95 18.67
CA GLY A 184 19.93 -41.21 19.36
C GLY A 184 19.17 -42.25 18.51
N VAL A 185 19.02 -42.02 17.21
CA VAL A 185 18.38 -42.97 16.28
C VAL A 185 19.34 -43.26 15.12
N ASN A 186 19.31 -44.49 14.58
CA ASN A 186 20.15 -44.84 13.43
C ASN A 186 19.93 -43.87 12.26
N THR A 187 20.99 -43.50 11.55
CA THR A 187 20.96 -42.49 10.46
C THR A 187 19.89 -42.77 9.40
N LYS A 188 19.67 -44.04 9.03
CA LYS A 188 18.65 -44.43 8.04
C LYS A 188 17.22 -44.34 8.56
N VAL A 189 17.02 -44.62 9.84
CA VAL A 189 15.71 -44.43 10.49
C VAL A 189 15.41 -42.95 10.64
N ALA A 190 16.40 -42.14 11.02
CA ALA A 190 16.26 -40.69 11.12
C ALA A 190 15.90 -40.06 9.75
N GLU A 191 16.58 -40.47 8.67
CA GLU A 191 16.27 -40.08 7.29
C GLU A 191 14.81 -40.41 6.92
N ALA A 192 14.37 -41.65 7.13
CA ALA A 192 13.01 -42.08 6.82
C ALA A 192 11.94 -41.36 7.67
N LYS A 193 12.22 -41.11 8.95
CA LYS A 193 11.32 -40.34 9.84
C LYS A 193 11.18 -38.88 9.40
N SER A 194 12.26 -38.26 8.92
CA SER A 194 12.20 -36.91 8.35
C SER A 194 11.31 -36.86 7.12
N VAL A 195 11.40 -37.86 6.23
CA VAL A 195 10.52 -37.96 5.05
C VAL A 195 9.06 -38.12 5.49
N LEU A 196 8.78 -38.98 6.48
CA LEU A 196 7.42 -39.15 7.02
C LEU A 196 6.86 -37.85 7.59
N GLN A 197 7.63 -37.13 8.40
CA GLN A 197 7.20 -35.87 8.99
C GLN A 197 6.87 -34.81 7.93
N GLU A 198 7.65 -34.76 6.85
CA GLU A 198 7.35 -33.88 5.70
C GLU A 198 6.01 -34.26 5.05
N GLN A 199 5.76 -35.55 4.81
CA GLN A 199 4.50 -35.99 4.20
C GLN A 199 3.29 -35.75 5.11
N GLU A 200 3.44 -35.96 6.42
CA GLU A 200 2.41 -35.66 7.42
C GLU A 200 2.11 -34.15 7.49
N TYR A 201 3.13 -33.30 7.36
CA TYR A 201 2.94 -31.86 7.26
C TYR A 201 2.08 -31.50 6.04
N TYR A 202 2.40 -32.01 4.85
CA TYR A 202 1.61 -31.72 3.65
C TYR A 202 0.19 -32.29 3.72
N LEU A 203 0.02 -33.48 4.30
CA LEU A 203 -1.31 -34.03 4.58
C LEU A 203 -2.10 -33.09 5.52
N GLY A 204 -1.46 -32.53 6.55
CA GLY A 204 -2.08 -31.51 7.41
C GLY A 204 -2.45 -30.21 6.68
N GLN A 205 -1.70 -29.83 5.63
CA GLN A 205 -2.02 -28.66 4.80
C GLN A 205 -3.19 -28.88 3.82
N THR A 206 -3.73 -30.10 3.72
CA THR A 206 -4.95 -30.39 2.93
C THR A 206 -6.23 -29.86 3.58
N THR A 207 -6.15 -29.32 4.78
CA THR A 207 -7.26 -28.62 5.43
C THR A 207 -6.78 -27.26 5.91
N ILE A 208 -7.37 -26.20 5.37
CA ILE A 208 -7.07 -24.83 5.83
C ILE A 208 -8.00 -24.53 7.00
N HIS A 209 -7.40 -24.07 8.09
CA HIS A 209 -8.10 -23.68 9.31
C HIS A 209 -8.06 -22.16 9.48
N ALA A 210 -9.02 -21.62 10.22
CA ALA A 210 -9.08 -20.21 10.56
C ALA A 210 -7.82 -19.79 11.35
N PRO A 211 -7.06 -18.77 10.89
CA PRO A 211 -5.81 -18.35 11.54
C PRO A 211 -6.06 -17.58 12.85
N ALA A 212 -7.23 -16.95 12.98
CA ALA A 212 -7.69 -16.17 14.12
C ALA A 212 -9.22 -16.27 14.25
N ASP A 213 -9.77 -15.64 15.27
CA ASP A 213 -11.22 -15.41 15.37
C ASP A 213 -11.61 -14.31 14.37
N GLY A 214 -12.69 -14.51 13.61
CA GLY A 214 -13.06 -13.58 12.55
C GLY A 214 -14.02 -14.18 11.53
N TYR A 215 -14.01 -13.64 10.32
CA TYR A 215 -14.97 -13.99 9.27
C TYR A 215 -14.31 -13.96 7.89
N ILE A 216 -14.85 -14.73 6.94
CA ILE A 216 -14.36 -14.73 5.56
C ILE A 216 -15.25 -13.84 4.71
N THR A 217 -14.67 -12.73 4.25
CA THR A 217 -15.29 -11.85 3.26
C THR A 217 -14.87 -12.27 1.85
N ASN A 218 -15.78 -12.19 0.88
CA ASN A 218 -15.52 -12.50 -0.53
C ASN A 218 -15.07 -13.96 -0.79
N LEU A 219 -15.89 -14.93 -0.34
CA LEU A 219 -15.67 -16.37 -0.55
C LEU A 219 -16.01 -16.80 -1.99
N GLN A 220 -15.06 -16.64 -2.91
CA GLN A 220 -15.19 -17.05 -4.32
C GLN A 220 -14.75 -18.50 -4.57
N ALA A 221 -13.95 -19.09 -3.68
CA ALA A 221 -13.57 -20.49 -3.77
C ALA A 221 -14.80 -21.42 -3.73
N ARG A 222 -14.80 -22.42 -4.60
CA ARG A 222 -15.87 -23.42 -4.74
C ARG A 222 -15.26 -24.80 -5.00
N PRO A 223 -15.93 -25.89 -4.55
CA PRO A 223 -15.52 -27.24 -4.90
C PRO A 223 -15.29 -27.37 -6.41
N GLY A 224 -14.19 -28.01 -6.82
CA GLY A 224 -13.73 -28.04 -8.21
C GLY A 224 -12.54 -27.11 -8.51
N LEU A 225 -12.28 -26.11 -7.66
CA LEU A 225 -11.09 -25.26 -7.78
C LEU A 225 -9.82 -26.11 -7.57
N VAL A 226 -8.82 -25.98 -8.43
CA VAL A 226 -7.52 -26.63 -8.26
C VAL A 226 -6.48 -25.61 -7.80
N VAL A 227 -5.70 -25.96 -6.77
CA VAL A 227 -4.67 -25.11 -6.17
C VAL A 227 -3.32 -25.84 -6.10
N GLY A 228 -2.19 -25.13 -6.14
CA GLY A 228 -0.84 -25.73 -6.05
C GLY A 228 -0.02 -25.66 -7.35
N GLY A 229 1.20 -26.22 -7.36
CA GLY A 229 2.10 -26.28 -8.53
C GLY A 229 2.87 -24.98 -8.85
N ARG A 230 2.20 -23.85 -9.07
CA ARG A 230 2.83 -22.51 -9.20
C ARG A 230 1.98 -21.45 -8.50
N ARG A 231 2.59 -20.73 -7.56
CA ARG A 231 1.94 -19.74 -6.67
C ARG A 231 1.41 -18.54 -7.46
N ILE A 232 0.09 -18.34 -7.59
CA ILE A 232 -0.47 -17.00 -7.79
C ILE A 232 -1.90 -16.93 -7.21
N GLY A 233 -2.05 -16.45 -5.97
CA GLY A 233 -3.32 -15.95 -5.44
C GLY A 233 -3.83 -16.62 -4.17
N ALA A 234 -4.24 -15.81 -3.20
CA ALA A 234 -5.07 -16.25 -2.08
C ALA A 234 -6.43 -16.74 -2.60
N ILE A 235 -6.98 -17.81 -2.02
CA ILE A 235 -8.29 -18.33 -2.41
C ILE A 235 -9.46 -17.67 -1.65
N ALA A 236 -9.13 -16.97 -0.56
CA ALA A 236 -10.05 -16.19 0.25
C ALA A 236 -9.30 -15.14 1.09
N SER A 237 -10.02 -14.10 1.51
CA SER A 237 -9.55 -13.10 2.48
C SER A 237 -10.25 -13.32 3.82
N PHE A 238 -9.48 -13.59 4.87
CA PHE A 238 -9.98 -13.72 6.23
C PHE A 238 -9.82 -12.37 6.95
N ILE A 239 -10.91 -11.81 7.47
CA ILE A 239 -10.88 -10.58 8.27
C ILE A 239 -10.91 -10.97 9.74
N CYS A 240 -9.92 -10.53 10.50
CA CYS A 240 -9.82 -10.80 11.92
C CYS A 240 -10.82 -9.93 12.71
N GLU A 241 -11.36 -10.45 13.82
CA GLU A 241 -12.28 -9.74 14.72
C GLU A 241 -11.60 -8.62 15.53
N GLU A 242 -10.27 -8.54 15.51
CA GLU A 242 -9.50 -7.52 16.22
C GLU A 242 -10.03 -6.08 16.02
N GLU A 243 -9.81 -5.23 17.03
CA GLU A 243 -10.29 -3.84 17.03
C GLU A 243 -9.87 -3.13 15.73
N PRO A 244 -10.83 -2.55 14.99
CA PRO A 244 -10.51 -1.78 13.81
C PRO A 244 -9.70 -0.54 14.21
N TYR A 245 -8.73 -0.17 13.38
CA TYR A 245 -8.03 1.10 13.53
C TYR A 245 -8.33 1.99 12.33
N ILE A 246 -8.22 3.29 12.56
CA ILE A 246 -8.43 4.28 11.52
C ILE A 246 -7.09 4.70 10.95
N LEU A 247 -6.99 4.75 9.63
CA LEU A 247 -5.85 5.30 8.93
C LEU A 247 -6.31 6.51 8.12
N ALA A 248 -5.80 7.69 8.47
CA ALA A 248 -6.08 8.91 7.72
C ALA A 248 -4.79 9.47 7.13
N THR A 249 -4.87 10.04 5.93
CA THR A 249 -3.69 10.57 5.24
C THR A 249 -3.70 12.09 5.26
N PHE A 250 -2.57 12.72 5.59
CA PHE A 250 -2.45 14.19 5.69
C PHE A 250 -1.32 14.70 4.81
N PHE A 251 -1.42 15.94 4.32
CA PHE A 251 -0.28 16.58 3.68
C PHE A 251 0.88 16.72 4.66
N GLN A 252 2.10 16.48 4.19
CA GLN A 252 3.33 16.56 5.00
C GLN A 252 3.46 17.90 5.74
N SER A 253 3.10 19.00 5.07
CA SER A 253 3.12 20.34 5.64
C SER A 253 2.16 20.53 6.81
N HIS A 254 1.09 19.73 6.90
CA HIS A 254 0.08 19.84 7.96
C HIS A 254 0.46 19.08 9.24
N LEU A 255 1.45 18.19 9.19
CA LEU A 255 1.83 17.33 10.31
C LEU A 255 2.82 17.96 11.29
N MET A 256 3.22 19.23 11.09
CA MET A 256 4.27 19.91 11.87
C MET A 256 4.07 19.84 13.40
N TYR A 257 2.83 19.94 13.87
CA TYR A 257 2.49 19.95 15.30
C TYR A 257 1.78 18.67 15.77
N VAL A 258 1.62 17.68 14.88
CA VAL A 258 0.92 16.44 15.20
C VAL A 258 1.82 15.53 16.04
N LYS A 259 1.27 15.04 17.15
CA LYS A 259 1.94 14.15 18.11
C LYS A 259 0.98 13.06 18.58
N GLU A 260 1.56 11.95 19.02
CA GLU A 260 0.83 10.84 19.65
C GLU A 260 0.08 11.32 20.91
N GLY A 261 -1.12 10.76 21.14
CA GLY A 261 -2.00 11.09 22.25
C GLY A 261 -2.85 12.36 22.06
N GLN A 262 -2.73 13.07 20.94
CA GLN A 262 -3.57 14.24 20.67
C GLN A 262 -5.02 13.83 20.38
N PRO A 263 -6.02 14.56 20.92
CA PRO A 263 -7.42 14.23 20.71
C PRO A 263 -7.84 14.47 19.26
N VAL A 264 -8.73 13.61 18.76
CA VAL A 264 -9.31 13.74 17.42
C VAL A 264 -10.83 13.68 17.45
N GLU A 265 -11.47 14.36 16.50
CA GLU A 265 -12.87 14.16 16.15
C GLU A 265 -12.93 13.48 14.77
N ILE A 266 -13.75 12.44 14.66
CA ILE A 266 -13.90 11.62 13.47
C ILE A 266 -15.35 11.70 13.01
N ALA A 267 -15.57 11.99 11.73
CA ALA A 267 -16.87 11.89 11.07
C ALA A 267 -16.81 10.73 10.08
N LEU A 268 -17.61 9.69 10.30
CA LEU A 268 -17.70 8.53 9.41
C LEU A 268 -18.89 8.70 8.46
N ASP A 269 -18.70 8.40 7.18
CA ASP A 269 -19.75 8.59 6.16
C ASP A 269 -20.97 7.70 6.40
N THR A 270 -20.77 6.55 7.02
CA THR A 270 -21.84 5.62 7.41
C THR A 270 -22.70 6.13 8.56
N TYR A 271 -22.28 7.18 9.29
CA TYR A 271 -23.01 7.75 10.42
C TYR A 271 -23.16 9.28 10.32
N PRO A 272 -23.93 9.80 9.34
CA PRO A 272 -24.14 11.24 9.20
C PRO A 272 -24.66 11.90 10.49
N GLY A 273 -24.14 13.08 10.82
CA GLY A 273 -24.47 13.84 12.02
C GLY A 273 -23.85 13.33 13.32
N GLN A 274 -23.19 12.17 13.31
CA GLN A 274 -22.45 11.65 14.46
C GLN A 274 -20.97 12.03 14.36
N ILE A 275 -20.36 12.30 15.52
CA ILE A 275 -18.93 12.56 15.66
C ILE A 275 -18.40 11.59 16.70
N PHE A 276 -17.39 10.82 16.30
CA PHE A 276 -16.68 9.91 17.18
C PHE A 276 -15.45 10.60 17.74
N GLU A 277 -15.16 10.33 18.99
CA GLU A 277 -13.93 10.80 19.63
C GLU A 277 -12.83 9.75 19.49
N GLY A 278 -11.59 10.19 19.52
CA GLY A 278 -10.44 9.31 19.46
C GLY A 278 -9.15 10.03 19.81
N GLU A 279 -8.04 9.36 19.56
CA GLU A 279 -6.70 9.92 19.74
C GLU A 279 -5.75 9.50 18.61
N VAL A 280 -4.75 10.34 18.36
CA VAL A 280 -3.64 10.00 17.48
C VAL A 280 -2.84 8.88 18.14
N GLU A 281 -2.85 7.70 17.54
CA GLU A 281 -2.07 6.56 18.04
C GLU A 281 -0.62 6.63 17.56
N ALA A 282 -0.40 6.92 16.27
CA ALA A 282 0.94 6.99 15.70
C ALA A 282 0.95 7.79 14.39
N VAL A 283 2.02 8.54 14.14
CA VAL A 283 2.34 9.08 12.81
C VAL A 283 3.33 8.13 12.14
N TRP A 284 2.98 7.57 10.99
CA TRP A 284 3.84 6.61 10.32
C TRP A 284 5.10 7.30 9.78
N LYS A 285 6.26 6.67 10.00
CA LYS A 285 7.56 7.22 9.60
C LYS A 285 7.89 6.98 8.13
N ALA A 286 7.05 6.25 7.41
CA ALA A 286 7.21 5.95 5.99
C ALA A 286 5.84 5.98 5.29
N ALA A 287 5.85 6.46 4.05
CA ALA A 287 4.74 6.35 3.10
C ALA A 287 5.15 5.44 1.93
N GLY A 288 4.19 4.94 1.15
CA GLY A 288 4.45 4.02 0.05
C GLY A 288 5.44 4.58 -0.99
N GLN A 289 5.48 5.91 -1.17
CA GLN A 289 6.44 6.62 -2.02
C GLN A 289 7.90 6.46 -1.56
N GLY A 290 8.13 6.14 -0.29
CA GLY A 290 9.45 5.82 0.24
C GLY A 290 9.79 4.32 0.23
N GLN A 291 8.85 3.46 -0.19
CA GLN A 291 9.06 2.02 -0.21
C GLN A 291 9.82 1.63 -1.48
N MET A 292 11.06 1.14 -1.29
CA MET A 292 11.90 0.63 -2.38
C MET A 292 12.05 -0.88 -2.24
N MET A 293 11.88 -1.61 -3.34
CA MET A 293 12.20 -3.03 -3.37
C MET A 293 13.70 -3.22 -3.56
N PRO A 294 14.34 -4.18 -2.86
CA PRO A 294 15.74 -4.52 -3.11
C PRO A 294 15.94 -4.90 -4.58
N MET A 295 16.82 -4.19 -5.28
CA MET A 295 17.12 -4.40 -6.69
C MET A 295 18.61 -4.17 -6.96
N GLY A 296 19.16 -4.86 -7.97
CA GLY A 296 20.60 -4.80 -8.32
C GLY A 296 21.03 -3.51 -9.02
N MET A 297 20.17 -2.49 -9.09
CA MET A 297 20.42 -1.18 -9.71
C MET A 297 20.23 -0.08 -8.66
N LEU A 298 20.92 1.05 -8.83
CA LEU A 298 20.70 2.22 -7.99
C LEU A 298 19.29 2.81 -8.21
N PRO A 299 18.66 3.38 -7.18
CA PRO A 299 17.39 4.08 -7.32
C PRO A 299 17.45 5.19 -8.36
N THR A 300 16.54 5.16 -9.34
CA THR A 300 16.27 6.28 -10.23
C THR A 300 14.99 6.98 -9.77
N PHE A 301 15.04 8.29 -9.62
CA PHE A 301 13.85 9.09 -9.32
C PHE A 301 13.16 9.46 -10.64
N GLU A 302 11.92 9.02 -10.82
CA GLU A 302 11.05 9.49 -11.91
C GLU A 302 10.56 10.93 -11.63
N GLU A 303 9.79 11.52 -12.54
CA GLU A 303 9.14 12.82 -12.32
C GLU A 303 8.42 12.82 -10.94
N PRO A 304 8.52 13.92 -10.16
CA PRO A 304 7.97 13.95 -8.81
C PRO A 304 6.47 13.66 -8.86
N LEU A 305 6.06 12.55 -8.23
CA LEU A 305 4.66 12.27 -7.98
C LEU A 305 4.05 13.44 -7.17
N PRO A 306 2.72 13.69 -7.28
CA PRO A 306 2.04 14.70 -6.47
C PRO A 306 2.42 14.58 -5.00
N LYS A 307 2.54 15.71 -4.29
CA LYS A 307 3.00 15.78 -2.89
C LYS A 307 2.35 14.68 -2.05
N GLY A 308 3.15 13.69 -1.67
CA GLY A 308 2.64 12.51 -0.96
C GLY A 308 2.02 12.87 0.38
N ARG A 309 0.85 12.30 0.66
CA ARG A 309 0.23 12.34 1.99
C ARG A 309 0.87 11.29 2.90
N PHE A 310 0.96 11.60 4.20
CA PHE A 310 1.52 10.72 5.22
C PHE A 310 0.40 10.09 6.06
N PRO A 311 0.48 8.78 6.34
CA PRO A 311 -0.50 8.10 7.15
C PRO A 311 -0.36 8.46 8.63
N VAL A 312 -1.49 8.74 9.26
CA VAL A 312 -1.65 8.88 10.71
C VAL A 312 -2.63 7.82 11.16
N LYS A 313 -2.17 6.94 12.05
CA LYS A 313 -2.99 5.93 12.71
C LYS A 313 -3.75 6.60 13.86
N ILE A 314 -5.06 6.39 13.87
CA ILE A 314 -5.99 6.95 14.82
C ILE A 314 -6.69 5.81 15.54
N ARG A 315 -6.75 5.91 16.86
CA ARG A 315 -7.57 5.04 17.71
C ARG A 315 -8.92 5.72 17.93
N ILE A 316 -9.98 5.05 17.53
CA ILE A 316 -11.35 5.47 17.82
C ILE A 316 -11.72 5.02 19.22
N LYS A 317 -12.40 5.86 19.98
CA LYS A 317 -12.93 5.53 21.30
C LYS A 317 -14.28 4.85 21.14
N ASP A 318 -14.47 3.73 21.83
CA ASP A 318 -15.70 2.93 21.80
C ASP A 318 -16.20 2.62 20.37
N PRO A 319 -15.38 1.96 19.51
CA PRO A 319 -15.79 1.63 18.15
C PRO A 319 -17.05 0.77 18.14
N ASP A 320 -17.95 1.07 17.20
CA ASP A 320 -19.02 0.12 16.86
C ASP A 320 -18.38 -1.20 16.41
N PRO A 321 -18.67 -2.34 17.07
CA PRO A 321 -18.13 -3.64 16.66
C PRO A 321 -18.44 -4.00 15.21
N LEU A 322 -19.52 -3.47 14.65
CA LEU A 322 -19.96 -3.68 13.27
C LEU A 322 -19.30 -2.73 12.27
N LEU A 323 -18.36 -1.88 12.70
CA LEU A 323 -17.68 -0.93 11.82
C LEU A 323 -16.89 -1.70 10.74
N ALA A 324 -17.37 -1.61 9.50
CA ALA A 324 -16.83 -2.37 8.38
C ALA A 324 -15.46 -1.82 7.93
N ALA A 325 -14.59 -2.72 7.47
CA ALA A 325 -13.35 -2.32 6.80
C ALA A 325 -13.69 -1.56 5.51
N GLY A 326 -12.94 -0.48 5.23
CA GLY A 326 -13.13 0.35 4.05
C GLY A 326 -14.13 1.49 4.20
N VAL A 327 -14.80 1.64 5.35
CA VAL A 327 -15.59 2.84 5.67
C VAL A 327 -14.71 4.08 5.56
N GLN A 328 -15.25 5.13 4.94
CA GLN A 328 -14.59 6.40 4.67
C GLN A 328 -15.12 7.51 5.59
N GLY A 329 -14.44 8.64 5.59
CA GLY A 329 -14.91 9.83 6.26
C GLY A 329 -13.83 10.91 6.42
N ALA A 330 -14.02 11.76 7.42
CA ALA A 330 -13.10 12.83 7.77
C ALA A 330 -12.62 12.74 9.21
N VAL A 331 -11.45 13.33 9.46
CA VAL A 331 -10.88 13.47 10.81
C VAL A 331 -10.28 14.85 11.00
N ALA A 332 -10.38 15.34 12.23
CA ALA A 332 -9.77 16.56 12.73
C ALA A 332 -8.87 16.24 13.93
N ILE A 333 -7.60 16.65 13.87
CA ILE A 333 -6.65 16.52 14.97
C ILE A 333 -6.54 17.85 15.71
N TYR A 334 -6.64 17.80 17.04
CA TYR A 334 -6.51 18.98 17.89
C TYR A 334 -5.14 18.99 18.57
N THR A 335 -4.21 19.79 18.04
CA THR A 335 -2.80 19.72 18.48
C THR A 335 -2.50 20.37 19.83
N GLY A 336 -3.45 21.17 20.34
CA GLY A 336 -3.28 22.04 21.52
C GLY A 336 -2.63 23.40 21.20
N GLU A 337 -1.98 23.53 20.04
CA GLU A 337 -1.47 24.79 19.53
C GLU A 337 -2.59 25.59 18.82
N GLY A 338 -2.60 26.92 18.95
CA GLY A 338 -3.57 27.75 18.24
C GLY A 338 -5.04 27.44 18.59
N ASN A 339 -5.35 27.21 19.87
CA ASN A 339 -6.68 26.82 20.36
C ASN A 339 -7.85 27.66 19.83
N SER A 340 -7.63 28.94 19.49
CA SER A 340 -8.62 29.82 18.87
C SER A 340 -9.19 29.26 17.55
N PHE A 341 -8.42 28.44 16.82
CA PHE A 341 -8.84 27.82 15.56
C PHE A 341 -9.61 26.51 15.74
N SER A 342 -9.60 25.92 16.95
CA SER A 342 -10.29 24.65 17.21
C SER A 342 -11.80 24.73 16.95
N ILE A 343 -12.41 25.89 17.22
CA ILE A 343 -13.84 26.14 16.96
C ILE A 343 -14.14 26.03 15.47
N LEU A 344 -13.28 26.61 14.61
CA LEU A 344 -13.46 26.54 13.17
C LEU A 344 -13.38 25.11 12.67
N ARG A 345 -12.40 24.34 13.15
CA ARG A 345 -12.27 22.93 12.80
C ARG A 345 -13.45 22.09 13.29
N ARG A 346 -13.97 22.36 14.49
CA ARG A 346 -15.19 21.72 15.04
C ARG A 346 -16.41 21.99 14.18
N ILE A 347 -16.55 23.22 13.68
CA ILE A 347 -17.64 23.60 12.76
C ILE A 347 -17.46 22.87 11.43
N GLU A 348 -16.24 22.82 10.90
CA GLU A 348 -15.91 22.16 9.63
C GLU A 348 -16.25 20.66 9.67
N ILE A 349 -15.76 19.90 10.65
CA ILE A 349 -16.02 18.45 10.74
C ILE A 349 -17.51 18.12 10.98
N ARG A 350 -18.21 18.96 11.75
CA ARG A 350 -19.67 18.81 11.92
C ARG A 350 -20.39 19.15 10.62
N SER A 351 -19.98 20.20 9.92
CA SER A 351 -20.55 20.58 8.62
C SER A 351 -20.34 19.47 7.59
N TYR A 352 -19.19 18.80 7.60
CA TYR A 352 -18.92 17.60 6.82
C TYR A 352 -19.89 16.46 7.19
N SER A 353 -19.95 16.08 8.47
CA SER A 353 -20.81 15.00 8.96
C SER A 353 -22.29 15.23 8.66
N TYR A 354 -22.81 16.44 8.86
CA TYR A 354 -24.19 16.80 8.51
C TYR A 354 -24.39 16.90 6.99
N GLY A 355 -23.37 17.35 6.25
CA GLY A 355 -23.37 17.36 4.79
C GLY A 355 -23.61 15.98 4.19
N ASN A 356 -23.19 14.91 4.87
CA ASN A 356 -23.42 13.55 4.43
C ASN A 356 -24.92 13.14 4.41
N TYR A 357 -25.82 13.82 5.14
CA TYR A 357 -27.28 13.62 4.96
C TYR A 357 -27.77 14.08 3.59
N LEU A 358 -27.07 15.03 2.99
CA LEU A 358 -27.35 15.55 1.66
C LEU A 358 -26.51 14.84 0.60
N TYR A 359 -25.70 13.83 0.96
CA TYR A 359 -24.84 13.12 0.03
C TYR A 359 -25.33 11.67 -0.17
N PRO A 360 -25.32 11.11 -1.39
CA PRO A 360 -24.94 11.73 -2.65
C PRO A 360 -26.13 12.49 -3.26
N MET A 361 -26.23 13.81 -3.07
CA MET A 361 -26.97 14.66 -3.99
C MET A 361 -25.98 15.06 -5.10
N PRO A 362 -26.02 14.43 -6.29
CA PRO A 362 -25.13 14.77 -7.41
C PRO A 362 -25.21 16.23 -7.85
N ASN A 363 -26.17 17.00 -7.33
CA ASN A 363 -26.52 18.33 -7.82
C ASN A 363 -26.11 19.49 -6.89
N VAL A 364 -25.69 19.27 -5.63
CA VAL A 364 -25.41 20.43 -4.73
C VAL A 364 -24.08 21.09 -5.07
N MET A 365 -22.99 20.33 -5.19
CA MET A 365 -21.69 20.89 -5.60
C MET A 365 -21.73 21.41 -7.02
N ALA A 366 -22.44 20.71 -7.92
CA ALA A 366 -22.70 21.19 -9.27
C ALA A 366 -23.54 22.48 -9.28
N ALA A 367 -24.54 22.63 -8.40
CA ALA A 367 -25.33 23.86 -8.28
C ALA A 367 -24.52 25.02 -7.70
N ILE A 368 -23.67 24.77 -6.71
CA ILE A 368 -22.76 25.79 -6.16
C ILE A 368 -21.75 26.20 -7.24
N ALA A 369 -21.15 25.24 -7.96
CA ALA A 369 -20.25 25.52 -9.08
C ALA A 369 -20.96 26.30 -10.20
N ALA A 370 -22.21 25.97 -10.52
CA ALA A 370 -23.01 26.71 -11.48
C ALA A 370 -23.31 28.15 -11.01
N LEU A 371 -23.57 28.36 -9.72
CA LEU A 371 -23.76 29.69 -9.14
C LEU A 371 -22.46 30.49 -9.17
N ILE A 372 -21.33 29.89 -8.82
CA ILE A 372 -20.00 30.49 -8.93
C ILE A 372 -19.71 30.87 -10.39
N ALA A 373 -19.97 29.96 -11.34
CA ALA A 373 -19.82 30.23 -12.77
C ALA A 373 -20.71 31.41 -13.21
N GLY A 374 -21.97 31.44 -12.78
CA GLY A 374 -22.88 32.55 -13.07
C GLY A 374 -22.39 33.90 -12.54
N VAL A 375 -21.88 33.94 -11.31
CA VAL A 375 -21.27 35.15 -10.73
C VAL A 375 -20.02 35.57 -11.53
N LEU A 376 -19.17 34.61 -11.91
CA LEU A 376 -17.98 34.87 -12.72
C LEU A 376 -18.34 35.48 -14.08
N VAL A 377 -19.36 34.97 -14.76
CA VAL A 377 -19.85 35.56 -16.02
C VAL A 377 -20.27 37.01 -15.83
N VAL A 378 -21.08 37.30 -14.80
CA VAL A 378 -21.55 38.66 -14.54
C VAL A 378 -20.39 39.61 -14.25
N VAL A 379 -19.42 39.16 -13.45
CA VAL A 379 -18.24 39.97 -13.08
C VAL A 379 -17.35 40.24 -14.29
N THR A 380 -17.00 39.21 -15.08
CA THR A 380 -16.12 39.37 -16.24
C THR A 380 -16.78 40.19 -17.34
N VAL A 381 -18.06 39.95 -17.66
CA VAL A 381 -18.82 40.77 -18.61
C VAL A 381 -18.89 42.23 -18.18
N ALA A 382 -19.08 42.51 -16.87
CA ALA A 382 -19.09 43.88 -16.37
C ALA A 382 -17.73 44.57 -16.54
N ILE A 383 -16.64 43.90 -16.14
CA ILE A 383 -15.26 44.39 -16.31
C ILE A 383 -14.98 44.68 -17.78
N HIS A 384 -15.35 43.77 -18.67
CA HIS A 384 -15.19 43.90 -20.10
C HIS A 384 -15.95 45.12 -20.65
N LEU A 385 -17.23 45.24 -20.31
CA LEU A 385 -18.09 46.35 -20.73
C LEU A 385 -17.54 47.72 -20.27
N PHE A 386 -17.13 47.83 -19.00
CA PHE A 386 -16.54 49.07 -18.48
C PHE A 386 -15.25 49.43 -19.23
N THR A 387 -14.45 48.42 -19.58
CA THR A 387 -13.21 48.60 -20.33
C THR A 387 -13.49 49.09 -21.75
N LEU A 388 -14.35 48.40 -22.51
CA LEU A 388 -14.73 48.83 -23.87
C LEU A 388 -15.37 50.23 -23.88
N ARG A 389 -16.20 50.55 -22.88
CA ARG A 389 -16.76 51.90 -22.74
C ARG A 389 -15.67 52.95 -22.46
N GLY A 390 -14.66 52.61 -21.66
CA GLY A 390 -13.49 53.44 -21.42
C GLY A 390 -12.68 53.66 -22.68
N LEU A 391 -12.38 52.58 -23.42
CA LEU A 391 -11.64 52.61 -24.68
C LEU A 391 -12.38 53.43 -25.75
N SER A 392 -13.70 53.29 -25.87
CA SER A 392 -14.52 54.11 -26.77
C SER A 392 -14.40 55.61 -26.47
N LYS A 393 -14.33 56.01 -25.19
CA LYS A 393 -14.09 57.42 -24.82
C LYS A 393 -12.65 57.85 -25.10
N PHE A 394 -11.69 56.96 -24.87
CA PHE A 394 -10.27 57.21 -25.12
C PHE A 394 -9.98 57.41 -26.62
N ILE A 395 -10.52 56.54 -27.47
CA ILE A 395 -10.41 56.64 -28.93
C ILE A 395 -10.97 57.97 -29.43
N ARG A 396 -12.16 58.36 -28.96
CA ARG A 396 -12.77 59.65 -29.31
C ARG A 396 -11.95 60.87 -28.87
N ARG A 397 -11.20 60.77 -27.77
CA ARG A 397 -10.30 61.84 -27.31
C ARG A 397 -9.05 61.98 -28.17
N LEU A 398 -8.56 60.89 -28.75
CA LEU A 398 -7.36 60.84 -29.59
C LEU A 398 -7.69 60.73 -31.08
N LYS A 399 -8.80 61.34 -31.50
CA LYS A 399 -9.29 61.33 -32.89
C LYS A 399 -8.24 61.77 -33.91
N ASN A 400 -7.33 62.66 -33.52
CA ASN A 400 -6.29 63.22 -34.38
C ASN A 400 -5.08 62.28 -34.60
N THR A 401 -4.96 61.19 -33.84
CA THR A 401 -3.89 60.19 -33.96
C THR A 401 -4.47 58.76 -33.98
N PRO A 402 -5.29 58.42 -35.00
CA PRO A 402 -6.14 57.22 -34.98
C PRO A 402 -5.34 55.91 -34.88
N VAL A 403 -4.16 55.85 -35.49
CA VAL A 403 -3.28 54.66 -35.44
C VAL A 403 -2.79 54.38 -34.03
N LEU A 404 -2.35 55.41 -33.30
CA LEU A 404 -1.89 55.27 -31.91
C LEU A 404 -3.06 54.97 -30.98
N ALA A 405 -4.18 55.66 -31.16
CA ALA A 405 -5.40 55.43 -30.37
C ALA A 405 -5.88 53.97 -30.50
N MET A 406 -5.86 53.42 -31.72
CA MET A 406 -6.22 52.04 -31.99
C MET A 406 -5.19 51.06 -31.42
N GLY A 407 -3.89 51.32 -31.60
CA GLY A 407 -2.82 50.49 -31.06
C GLY A 407 -2.88 50.34 -29.54
N PHE A 408 -3.02 51.44 -28.81
CA PHE A 408 -3.19 51.42 -27.35
C PHE A 408 -4.48 50.70 -26.93
N SER A 409 -5.57 50.89 -27.68
CA SER A 409 -6.85 50.24 -27.38
C SER A 409 -6.77 48.73 -27.57
N MET A 410 -6.04 48.25 -28.58
CA MET A 410 -5.83 46.81 -28.79
C MET A 410 -4.98 46.19 -27.66
N VAL A 411 -3.90 46.86 -27.24
CA VAL A 411 -3.09 46.39 -26.10
C VAL A 411 -3.91 46.35 -24.81
N ALA A 412 -4.73 47.38 -24.55
CA ALA A 412 -5.62 47.41 -23.39
C ALA A 412 -6.72 46.33 -23.45
N ALA A 413 -7.24 46.03 -24.64
CA ALA A 413 -8.20 44.95 -24.84
C ALA A 413 -7.56 43.57 -24.58
N ILE A 414 -6.33 43.34 -25.02
CA ILE A 414 -5.58 42.12 -24.67
C ILE A 414 -5.34 42.03 -23.16
N ALA A 415 -4.98 43.15 -22.52
CA ALA A 415 -4.73 43.19 -21.09
C ALA A 415 -5.98 42.86 -20.26
N VAL A 416 -7.18 43.30 -20.69
CA VAL A 416 -8.41 42.95 -19.97
C VAL A 416 -8.77 41.47 -20.13
N HIS A 417 -8.53 40.85 -21.29
CA HIS A 417 -8.70 39.40 -21.45
C HIS A 417 -7.75 38.62 -20.55
N LEU A 418 -6.47 39.00 -20.46
CA LEU A 418 -5.52 38.36 -19.54
C LEU A 418 -5.95 38.50 -18.07
N PHE A 419 -6.54 39.65 -17.71
CA PHE A 419 -7.06 39.88 -16.37
C PHE A 419 -8.31 39.03 -16.07
N GLU A 420 -9.21 38.87 -17.04
CA GLU A 420 -10.39 38.00 -16.92
C GLU A 420 -9.99 36.52 -16.79
N ILE A 421 -9.04 36.05 -17.59
CA ILE A 421 -8.40 34.71 -17.46
C ILE A 421 -7.84 34.54 -16.04
N PHE A 422 -7.13 35.55 -15.53
CA PHE A 422 -6.57 35.47 -14.18
C PHE A 422 -7.64 35.34 -13.09
N ILE A 423 -8.80 35.98 -13.25
CA ILE A 423 -9.93 35.83 -12.32
C ILE A 423 -10.46 34.39 -12.33
N PHE A 424 -10.68 33.81 -13.52
CA PHE A 424 -11.11 32.42 -13.65
C PHE A 424 -10.10 31.46 -13.01
N ALA A 425 -8.81 31.65 -13.28
CA ALA A 425 -7.73 30.86 -12.69
C ALA A 425 -7.73 30.88 -11.15
N ILE A 426 -7.88 32.06 -10.53
CA ILE A 426 -7.96 32.19 -9.07
C ILE A 426 -9.16 31.44 -8.52
N VAL A 427 -10.33 31.55 -9.17
CA VAL A 427 -11.54 30.89 -8.66
C VAL A 427 -11.47 29.38 -8.84
N LEU A 428 -10.98 28.88 -9.97
CA LEU A 428 -10.75 27.44 -10.17
C LEU A 428 -9.76 26.88 -9.13
N MET A 429 -8.66 27.60 -8.85
CA MET A 429 -7.72 27.21 -7.79
C MET A 429 -8.34 27.30 -6.40
N GLY A 430 -9.19 28.31 -6.15
CA GLY A 430 -9.91 28.44 -4.88
C GLY A 430 -10.90 27.30 -4.65
N MET A 431 -11.58 26.86 -5.71
CA MET A 431 -12.48 25.71 -5.68
C MET A 431 -11.73 24.39 -5.46
N SER A 432 -10.53 24.22 -6.04
CA SER A 432 -9.75 23.00 -5.87
C SER A 432 -9.15 22.82 -4.47
N PHE A 433 -9.18 23.85 -3.63
CA PHE A 433 -8.82 23.71 -2.22
C PHE A 433 -9.83 22.92 -1.39
N GLU A 434 -11.01 22.67 -1.96
CA GLU A 434 -12.06 21.87 -1.37
C GLU A 434 -12.19 20.60 -2.23
N ASP A 435 -11.74 19.46 -1.69
CA ASP A 435 -11.61 18.18 -2.40
C ASP A 435 -12.93 17.78 -3.10
N ARG A 436 -14.08 18.22 -2.56
CA ARG A 436 -15.43 17.98 -3.09
C ARG A 436 -15.74 18.63 -4.44
N PHE A 437 -15.08 19.73 -4.82
CA PHE A 437 -15.29 20.34 -6.14
C PHE A 437 -14.48 19.64 -7.24
N GLY A 438 -13.42 18.91 -6.88
CA GLY A 438 -12.43 18.34 -7.79
C GLY A 438 -11.25 19.27 -8.06
N SER A 439 -10.26 18.79 -8.81
CA SER A 439 -9.03 19.52 -9.14
C SER A 439 -8.71 19.41 -10.63
N LEU A 440 -7.63 20.09 -11.06
CA LEU A 440 -7.04 19.83 -12.36
C LEU A 440 -6.26 18.51 -12.32
N THR A 441 -6.30 17.77 -13.42
CA THR A 441 -5.58 16.49 -13.59
C THR A 441 -4.78 16.52 -14.90
N GLY A 442 -3.71 15.74 -14.95
CA GLY A 442 -2.73 15.76 -16.04
C GLY A 442 -1.33 16.02 -15.50
N LYS A 443 -0.48 16.66 -16.30
CA LYS A 443 0.87 17.08 -15.87
C LYS A 443 0.81 18.42 -15.12
N VAL A 444 0.28 18.40 -13.90
CA VAL A 444 0.07 19.62 -13.08
C VAL A 444 0.58 19.42 -11.66
N ASP A 445 1.06 20.51 -11.06
CA ASP A 445 1.56 20.56 -9.68
C ASP A 445 0.57 21.28 -8.73
N ASP A 446 -0.68 21.47 -9.19
CA ASP A 446 -1.72 22.29 -8.54
C ASP A 446 -1.25 23.73 -8.22
N SER A 447 -0.38 24.28 -9.06
CA SER A 447 0.14 25.63 -8.90
C SER A 447 -0.78 26.66 -9.57
N LEU A 448 -0.77 27.91 -9.10
CA LEU A 448 -1.49 29.01 -9.76
C LEU A 448 -1.17 29.13 -11.26
N ARG A 449 0.06 28.75 -11.66
CA ARG A 449 0.48 28.73 -13.06
C ARG A 449 -0.32 27.73 -13.88
N ASP A 450 -0.62 26.56 -13.32
CA ASP A 450 -1.36 25.50 -14.00
C ASP A 450 -2.82 25.90 -14.20
N TYR A 451 -3.43 26.53 -13.19
CA TYR A 451 -4.78 27.08 -13.30
C TYR A 451 -4.85 28.26 -14.28
N PHE A 452 -3.83 29.11 -14.32
CA PHE A 452 -3.74 30.19 -15.31
C PHE A 452 -3.55 29.66 -16.74
N TYR A 453 -2.68 28.68 -16.92
CA TYR A 453 -2.47 28.01 -18.19
C TYR A 453 -3.75 27.34 -18.69
N TYR A 454 -4.41 26.57 -17.82
CA TYR A 454 -5.69 25.93 -18.13
C TYR A 454 -6.77 26.95 -18.50
N SER A 455 -6.93 28.00 -17.69
CA SER A 455 -7.91 29.06 -17.91
C SER A 455 -7.65 29.78 -19.24
N ALA A 456 -6.39 30.07 -19.58
CA ALA A 456 -6.04 30.67 -20.87
C ALA A 456 -6.45 29.78 -22.05
N LEU A 457 -6.25 28.47 -21.95
CA LEU A 457 -6.65 27.50 -22.97
C LEU A 457 -8.18 27.36 -23.09
N ALA A 458 -8.87 27.32 -21.95
CA ALA A 458 -10.32 27.21 -21.88
C ALA A 458 -10.99 28.47 -22.44
N TYR A 459 -10.60 29.65 -21.94
CA TYR A 459 -11.14 30.96 -22.32
C TYR A 459 -10.95 31.25 -23.81
N THR A 460 -9.84 30.82 -24.41
CA THR A 460 -9.59 30.97 -25.86
C THR A 460 -10.18 29.85 -26.71
N SER A 461 -10.82 28.86 -26.10
CA SER A 461 -11.38 27.65 -26.73
C SER A 461 -10.35 26.78 -27.47
N LEU A 462 -9.05 26.95 -27.22
CA LEU A 462 -7.98 26.19 -27.89
C LEU A 462 -7.92 24.72 -27.48
N GLY A 463 -8.33 24.39 -26.25
CA GLY A 463 -8.64 23.02 -25.83
C GLY A 463 -7.55 21.98 -26.04
N PHE A 464 -6.35 22.17 -25.48
CA PHE A 464 -5.33 21.10 -25.42
C PHE A 464 -5.57 20.15 -24.23
N GLY A 465 -5.33 18.85 -24.44
CA GLY A 465 -5.69 17.76 -23.53
C GLY A 465 -4.62 17.33 -22.53
N ASP A 466 -3.60 18.16 -22.28
CA ASP A 466 -2.55 17.92 -21.29
C ASP A 466 -3.00 18.23 -19.85
N VAL A 467 -4.01 19.10 -19.70
CA VAL A 467 -4.64 19.45 -18.43
C VAL A 467 -6.16 19.40 -18.56
N SER A 468 -6.83 18.73 -17.64
CA SER A 468 -8.29 18.56 -17.65
C SER A 468 -8.92 18.75 -16.27
N PRO A 469 -10.04 19.49 -16.15
CA PRO A 469 -10.74 19.67 -14.88
C PRO A 469 -11.56 18.43 -14.54
N GLN A 470 -11.57 18.07 -13.26
CA GLN A 470 -12.41 17.00 -12.73
C GLN A 470 -13.53 17.54 -11.84
N GLY A 471 -14.51 16.68 -11.57
CA GLY A 471 -15.62 17.02 -10.69
C GLY A 471 -16.45 18.20 -11.19
N SER A 472 -16.82 19.08 -10.26
CA SER A 472 -17.66 20.25 -10.50
C SER A 472 -16.91 21.42 -11.15
N LEU A 473 -15.56 21.41 -11.17
CA LEU A 473 -14.75 22.40 -11.93
C LEU A 473 -15.09 22.35 -13.42
N ARG A 474 -15.51 21.20 -13.94
CA ARG A 474 -15.94 21.03 -15.35
C ARG A 474 -17.05 22.00 -15.74
N SER A 475 -17.98 22.29 -14.82
CA SER A 475 -19.07 23.23 -15.08
C SER A 475 -18.58 24.65 -15.23
N VAL A 476 -17.65 25.08 -14.36
CA VAL A 476 -17.06 26.42 -14.44
C VAL A 476 -16.20 26.57 -15.70
N ALA A 477 -15.38 25.57 -16.00
CA ALA A 477 -14.55 25.54 -17.19
C ALA A 477 -15.37 25.58 -18.50
N ALA A 478 -16.50 24.86 -18.56
CA ALA A 478 -17.38 24.90 -19.72
C ALA A 478 -17.99 26.29 -19.93
N VAL A 479 -18.41 26.94 -18.84
CA VAL A 479 -18.95 28.31 -18.88
C VAL A 479 -17.86 29.32 -19.24
N GLU A 480 -16.65 29.15 -18.72
CA GLU A 480 -15.48 29.98 -19.04
C GLU A 480 -15.19 29.97 -20.54
N ALA A 481 -15.17 28.80 -21.17
CA ALA A 481 -14.89 28.68 -22.60
C ALA A 481 -15.92 29.42 -23.47
N ILE A 482 -17.21 29.30 -23.13
CA ILE A 482 -18.29 30.02 -23.82
C ILE A 482 -18.16 31.53 -23.59
N THR A 483 -17.86 31.93 -22.34
CA THR A 483 -17.72 33.34 -21.97
C THR A 483 -16.55 34.00 -22.69
N GLY A 484 -15.39 33.36 -22.69
CA GLY A 484 -14.19 33.86 -23.36
C GLY A 484 -14.39 33.99 -24.87
N LEU A 485 -15.01 33.00 -25.52
CA LEU A 485 -15.37 33.08 -26.94
C LEU A 485 -16.24 34.31 -27.25
N VAL A 486 -17.28 34.55 -26.44
CA VAL A 486 -18.19 35.70 -26.62
C VAL A 486 -17.47 37.03 -26.39
N LEU A 487 -16.64 37.15 -25.35
CA LEU A 487 -15.92 38.39 -25.05
C LEU A 487 -14.85 38.72 -26.09
N ILE A 488 -14.11 37.71 -26.58
CA ILE A 488 -13.13 37.89 -27.67
C ILE A 488 -13.85 38.35 -28.95
N ALA A 489 -14.97 37.72 -29.30
CA ALA A 489 -15.78 38.12 -30.46
C ALA A 489 -16.34 39.55 -30.31
N TRP A 490 -16.73 39.94 -29.09
CA TRP A 490 -17.20 41.29 -28.81
C TRP A 490 -16.07 42.33 -28.95
N THR A 491 -14.87 42.02 -28.46
CA THR A 491 -13.68 42.86 -28.64
C THR A 491 -13.32 43.01 -30.11
N ALA A 492 -13.35 41.94 -30.91
CA ALA A 492 -13.11 42.00 -32.34
C ALA A 492 -14.15 42.89 -33.06
N SER A 493 -15.43 42.76 -32.69
CA SER A 493 -16.52 43.60 -33.23
C SER A 493 -16.35 45.07 -32.84
N PHE A 494 -15.97 45.34 -31.59
CA PHE A 494 -15.65 46.69 -31.11
C PHE A 494 -14.47 47.29 -31.89
N ALA A 495 -13.39 46.52 -32.06
CA ALA A 495 -12.22 46.94 -32.81
C ALA A 495 -12.56 47.26 -34.27
N PHE A 496 -13.38 46.42 -34.92
CA PHE A 496 -13.85 46.64 -36.29
C PHE A 496 -14.65 47.94 -36.42
N LEU A 497 -15.64 48.15 -35.54
CA LEU A 497 -16.45 49.38 -35.55
C LEU A 497 -15.60 50.63 -35.26
N ALA A 498 -14.67 50.54 -34.33
CA ALA A 498 -13.76 51.65 -34.00
C ALA A 498 -12.83 51.99 -35.18
N MET A 499 -12.32 51.00 -35.91
CA MET A 499 -11.53 51.23 -37.13
C MET A 499 -12.39 51.86 -38.23
N GLN A 500 -13.63 51.39 -38.42
CA GLN A 500 -14.54 51.95 -39.42
C GLN A 500 -14.89 53.41 -39.12
N GLU A 501 -15.12 53.77 -37.86
CA GLU A 501 -15.37 55.16 -37.44
C GLU A 501 -14.13 56.05 -37.68
N LEU A 502 -12.93 55.59 -37.30
CA LEU A 502 -11.69 56.36 -37.42
C LEU A 502 -11.15 56.47 -38.86
N TRP A 503 -11.40 55.48 -39.71
CA TRP A 503 -10.92 55.45 -41.10
C TRP A 503 -11.96 55.96 -42.09
N GLY A 504 -13.26 55.76 -41.84
CA GLY A 504 -14.33 56.27 -42.69
C GLY A 504 -14.48 57.80 -42.69
N GLU A 505 -14.06 58.48 -41.62
CA GLU A 505 -14.00 59.95 -41.59
C GLU A 505 -12.84 60.54 -42.39
N LYS A 506 -11.81 59.75 -42.71
CA LYS A 506 -10.68 60.21 -43.53
C LYS A 506 -11.00 60.19 -45.02
N ASP A 507 -11.83 59.25 -45.47
CA ASP A 507 -12.22 59.13 -46.87
C ASP A 507 -13.35 60.11 -47.28
N SER A 508 -13.99 60.78 -46.32
CA SER A 508 -15.04 61.79 -46.57
C SER A 508 -14.55 63.25 -46.50
N GLN A 509 -13.26 63.47 -46.27
CA GLN A 509 -12.64 64.81 -46.23
C GLN A 509 -11.59 65.08 -47.33
N ASN A 510 -11.52 64.26 -48.38
CA ASN A 510 -10.73 64.53 -49.59
C ASN A 510 -11.61 64.83 -50.80
#